data_AF-A0A934BE12-F1
#
_entry.id   AF-A0A934BE12-F1
#
_cell.length_a   1.000
_cell.length_b   1.000
_cell.length_c   1.000
_cell.angle_alpha   90.00
_cell.angle_beta   90.00
_cell.angle_gamma   90.00
#
_symmetry.space_group_name_H-M   'P 1'
#
loop_
_entity.id
_entity.type
_entity.pdbx_description
1 polymer ?
#
loop_
_entity_poly.entity_id
_entity_poly.type
_entity_poly.pdbx_seq_one_letter_code
_entity_poly.pdbx_strand_id
1 'polypeptide(L)' 'MYNDIAQTLYKTVEIGKEIPQKLYYAVAKVLSYVYQLKKEQKRI' A
#
# COMPACT_ATOMS: atom_id res chain seq x y z
N MET A 1 -10.72 0.49 -8.15
CA MET A 1 -9.45 1.21 -8.42
C MET A 1 -8.30 0.85 -7.46
N TYR A 2 -8.44 -0.13 -6.55
CA TYR A 2 -7.33 -0.60 -5.69
C TYR A 2 -6.90 -2.06 -5.96
N ASN A 3 -7.71 -2.85 -6.66
CA ASN A 3 -7.44 -4.27 -6.92
C ASN A 3 -6.17 -4.50 -7.76
N ASP A 4 -5.76 -3.49 -8.54
CA ASP A 4 -4.64 -3.59 -9.47
C ASP A 4 -3.28 -3.35 -8.80
N ILE A 5 -3.24 -2.73 -7.62
CA ILE A 5 -1.97 -2.43 -6.92
C ILE A 5 -1.34 -3.72 -6.41
N ALA A 6 -2.13 -4.61 -5.81
CA ALA A 6 -1.64 -5.88 -5.31
C ALA A 6 -1.09 -6.75 -6.46
N GLN A 7 -1.82 -6.85 -7.56
CA GLN A 7 -1.35 -7.60 -8.74
C GLN A 7 -0.11 -6.96 -9.38
N THR A 8 -0.06 -5.62 -9.45
CA THR A 8 1.09 -4.91 -10.03
C THR A 8 2.33 -5.12 -9.18
N LEU A 9 2.24 -4.97 -7.85
CA LEU A 9 3.36 -5.23 -6.95
C LEU A 9 3.85 -6.67 -7.07
N TYR A 10 2.93 -7.64 -7.07
CA TYR A 10 3.27 -9.06 -7.19
C TYR A 10 4.00 -9.39 -8.50
N LYS A 11 3.59 -8.76 -9.62
CA LYS A 11 4.19 -9.00 -10.94
C LYS A 11 5.49 -8.22 -11.19
N THR A 12 5.74 -7.14 -10.46
CA THR A 12 6.81 -6.18 -10.80
C THR A 12 7.85 -5.96 -9.72
N VAL A 13 7.64 -6.47 -8.50
CA VAL A 13 8.54 -6.25 -7.36
C VAL A 13 8.90 -7.59 -6.74
N GLU A 14 10.20 -7.86 -6.70
CA GLU A 14 10.73 -9.03 -6.00
C GLU A 14 10.85 -8.76 -4.50
N ILE A 15 10.85 -9.84 -3.71
CA ILE A 15 10.99 -9.75 -2.26
C ILE A 15 12.36 -9.16 -1.91
N GLY A 16 12.37 -8.23 -0.94
CA GLY A 16 13.58 -7.52 -0.51
C GLY A 16 14.03 -6.41 -1.45
N LYS A 17 13.32 -6.16 -2.57
CA LYS A 17 13.53 -5.00 -3.43
C LYS A 17 12.64 -3.85 -3.03
N GLU A 18 13.11 -2.64 -3.34
CA GLU A 18 12.34 -1.42 -3.12
C GLU A 18 11.14 -1.33 -4.06
N ILE A 19 10.14 -0.57 -3.63
CA ILE A 19 8.94 -0.31 -4.41
C ILE A 19 9.32 0.60 -5.60
N PRO A 20 8.83 0.34 -6.83
CA PRO A 20 9.03 1.24 -7.96
C PRO A 20 8.41 2.61 -7.71
N GLN A 21 9.10 3.69 -8.10
CA GLN A 21 8.66 5.08 -7.88
C GLN A 21 7.24 5.36 -8.41
N LYS A 22 6.88 4.78 -9.56
CA LYS A 22 5.54 4.91 -10.16
C LYS A 22 4.40 4.41 -9.26
N LEU A 23 4.70 3.58 -8.25
CA LEU A 23 3.74 3.01 -7.31
C LEU A 23 3.73 3.72 -5.96
N TYR A 24 4.62 4.69 -5.72
CA TYR A 24 4.73 5.36 -4.41
C TYR A 24 3.42 6.00 -3.95
N TYR A 25 2.76 6.75 -4.83
CA TYR A 25 1.50 7.40 -4.50
C TYR A 25 0.39 6.38 -4.16
N ALA A 26 0.35 5.28 -4.91
CA ALA A 26 -0.63 4.22 -4.72
C ALA A 26 -0.43 3.50 -3.37
N VAL A 27 0.83 3.17 -3.03
CA VAL A 27 1.18 2.55 -1.75
C VAL A 27 0.96 3.51 -0.59
N ALA A 28 1.32 4.80 -0.74
CA ALA A 28 1.11 5.81 0.29
C ALA A 28 -0.37 5.95 0.67
N LYS A 29 -1.30 5.88 -0.30
CA LYS A 29 -2.74 5.86 -0.03
C LYS A 29 -3.16 4.67 0.82
N VAL A 30 -2.68 3.47 0.49
CA VAL A 30 -2.98 2.25 1.26
C VAL A 30 -2.45 2.38 2.68
N LEU A 31 -1.21 2.85 2.86
CA LEU A 31 -0.63 3.08 4.17
C LEU A 31 -1.45 4.09 4.98
N SER A 32 -1.82 5.22 4.38
CA SER A 32 -2.66 6.24 5.02
C SER A 32 -3.98 5.64 5.52
N TYR A 33 -4.64 4.83 4.68
CA TYR A 33 -5.89 4.16 5.05
C TYR A 33 -5.69 3.20 6.24
N VAL A 34 -4.66 2.36 6.19
CA VAL A 34 -4.34 1.43 7.29
C VAL A 34 -4.04 2.19 8.59
N TYR A 35 -3.32 3.32 8.53
CA TYR A 35 -3.05 4.14 9.71
C TYR A 35 -4.31 4.81 10.27
N GLN A 36 -5.22 5.28 9.41
CA GLN A 36 -6.51 5.84 9.83
C GLN A 36 -7.35 4.77 10.55
N LEU A 37 -7.48 3.58 9.96
CA LEU A 37 -8.19 2.45 10.57
C LEU A 37 -7.58 2.05 11.92
N LYS A 38 -6.24 1.95 12.00
CA LYS A 38 -5.55 1.65 13.27
C LYS A 38 -5.80 2.72 14.32
N LYS A 39 -5.88 4.00 13.92
CA LYS A 39 -6.18 5.12 14.82
C LYS A 39 -7.62 5.07 15.32
N GLU A 40 -8.56 4.68 14.47
CA GLU A 40 -9.96 4.47 14.83
C GLU A 40 -10.10 3.28 15.80
N GLN A 41 -9.43 2.16 15.53
CA GLN A 41 -9.43 0.99 16.41
C GLN A 41 -8.82 1.25 17.79
N LYS A 42 -7.94 2.25 17.95
CA LYS A 42 -7.38 2.63 19.26
C LYS A 42 -8.30 3.54 20.08
N ARG A 43 -9.39 4.05 19.50
CA ARG A 43 -10.33 4.96 20.16
C ARG A 43 -11.50 4.24 20.83
N ILE A 44 -11.66 2.95 20.54
CA ILE A 44 -12.56 2.00 21.21
C ILE A 44 -11.77 1.26 22.30
#